data_AF-A0A0C9W2M4-F1
#
_entry.id   AF-A0A0C9W2M4-F1
#
_cell.length_a   1.000
_cell.length_b   1.000
_cell.length_c   1.000
_cell.angle_alpha   90.00
_cell.angle_beta   90.00
_cell.angle_gamma   90.00
#
_symmetry.space_group_name_H-M   'P 1'
#
loop_
_entity.id
_entity.type
_entity.pdbx_description
1 polymer ?
#
loop_
_entity_poly.entity_id
_entity_poly.type
_entity_poly.pdbx_seq_one_letter_code
_entity_poly.pdbx_strand_id
1 'polypeptide(L)'
;MDHFADIFIAYQKRGNSTDQKEIDECNKTLAPWNDPKARGRVRADADGDKFTIKCLGVFDTVGSIGLPEEIRWAQHTKGMFGFPDKKLGAHIEHAFHAMGLHEDRADFDVAKFEMTETGRKRGKTLKQVWFSGCHSDVGGGYQSHDLADIALAWMAASIEPILSLNIGYLRSIPQPVSAWGPSQVCIFGLFRDLRRTLPKETNDVTHEYVHPSVREQATMIAELEEALTAHPEMLLPLLPLEEQFKEWWPYIPGKYKPGDLETEVQKENKGKSIWRIMAEKIGLREMMEDEGGRPRYETNWVGSVYKKLPAVGGN
;
A
#
# COMPACT_ATOMS: atom_id res chain seq x y z
N MET A 1 -14.62 19.50 2.41
CA MET A 1 -14.02 18.53 1.44
C MET A 1 -14.81 18.58 0.12
N ASP A 2 -15.42 19.72 -0.20
CA ASP A 2 -16.71 19.70 -0.91
C ASP A 2 -16.55 19.59 -2.43
N HIS A 3 -15.32 19.80 -2.91
CA HIS A 3 -14.96 19.70 -4.33
C HIS A 3 -14.18 18.43 -4.65
N PHE A 4 -13.89 17.57 -3.66
CA PHE A 4 -13.08 16.37 -3.90
C PHE A 4 -13.70 15.47 -4.97
N ALA A 5 -15.01 15.23 -4.90
CA ALA A 5 -15.71 14.40 -5.88
C ALA A 5 -15.65 14.98 -7.30
N ASP A 6 -15.83 16.29 -7.46
CA ASP A 6 -15.81 16.95 -8.77
C ASP A 6 -14.40 16.98 -9.37
N ILE A 7 -13.39 17.30 -8.54
CA ILE A 7 -11.97 17.25 -8.92
C ILE A 7 -11.61 15.83 -9.34
N PHE A 8 -12.02 14.85 -8.53
CA PHE A 8 -11.77 13.45 -8.79
C PHE A 8 -12.40 13.01 -10.12
N ILE A 9 -13.68 13.29 -10.32
CA ILE A 9 -14.41 12.94 -11.55
C ILE A 9 -13.79 13.65 -12.76
N ALA A 10 -13.36 14.90 -12.62
CA ALA A 10 -12.72 15.64 -13.71
C ALA A 10 -11.36 15.04 -14.10
N TYR A 11 -10.52 14.63 -13.13
CA TYR A 11 -9.29 13.89 -13.43
C TYR A 11 -9.58 12.54 -14.11
N GLN A 12 -10.59 11.81 -13.63
CA GLN A 12 -11.02 10.54 -14.23
C GLN A 12 -11.48 10.73 -15.68
N LYS A 13 -12.39 11.67 -15.95
CA LYS A 13 -12.87 11.95 -17.32
C LYS A 13 -11.73 12.39 -18.24
N ARG A 14 -10.85 13.28 -17.76
CA ARG A 14 -9.69 13.75 -18.53
C ARG A 14 -8.75 12.61 -18.93
N GLY A 15 -8.51 11.65 -18.03
CA GLY A 15 -7.64 10.50 -18.31
C GLY A 15 -8.24 9.48 -19.27
N ASN A 16 -9.57 9.45 -19.40
CA ASN A 16 -10.31 8.44 -20.17
C ASN A 16 -10.67 8.91 -21.57
N SER A 17 -10.71 10.22 -21.76
CA SER A 17 -11.17 10.79 -23.01
C SER A 17 -10.03 10.89 -24.01
N THR A 18 -10.31 10.48 -25.25
CA THR A 18 -9.50 10.84 -26.41
C THR A 18 -10.06 12.07 -27.13
N ASP A 19 -11.20 12.60 -26.68
CA ASP A 19 -11.83 13.81 -27.22
C ASP A 19 -11.20 15.04 -26.57
N GLN A 20 -10.55 15.87 -27.41
CA GLN A 20 -9.90 17.09 -26.96
C GLN A 20 -10.87 18.05 -26.27
N LYS A 21 -12.14 18.09 -26.69
CA LYS A 21 -13.14 19.00 -26.11
C LYS A 21 -13.48 18.61 -24.67
N GLU A 22 -13.64 17.32 -24.39
CA GLU A 22 -13.88 16.82 -23.04
C GLU A 22 -12.64 17.01 -22.15
N ILE A 23 -11.43 16.79 -22.69
CA ILE A 23 -10.17 17.08 -22.00
C ILE A 23 -10.11 18.57 -21.60
N ASP A 24 -10.47 19.47 -22.51
CA ASP A 24 -10.46 20.92 -22.27
C ASP A 24 -11.50 21.34 -21.22
N GLU A 25 -12.70 20.75 -21.22
CA GLU A 25 -13.72 20.96 -20.19
C GLU A 25 -13.26 20.46 -18.81
N CYS A 26 -12.60 19.31 -18.76
CA CYS A 26 -12.00 18.81 -17.53
C CYS A 26 -10.87 19.72 -17.05
N ASN A 27 -9.99 20.17 -17.94
CA ASN A 27 -8.93 21.12 -17.62
C ASN A 27 -9.48 22.44 -17.07
N LYS A 28 -10.59 22.94 -17.62
CA LYS A 28 -11.29 24.13 -17.12
C LYS A 28 -11.83 23.91 -15.70
N THR A 29 -12.39 22.73 -15.43
CA THR A 29 -12.87 22.33 -14.09
C THR A 29 -11.72 22.23 -13.08
N LEU A 30 -10.56 21.76 -13.53
CA LEU A 30 -9.37 21.56 -12.71
C LEU A 30 -8.53 22.83 -12.51
N ALA A 31 -8.66 23.83 -13.38
CA ALA A 31 -7.84 25.03 -13.41
C ALA A 31 -7.74 25.77 -12.05
N PRO A 32 -8.83 25.95 -11.27
CA PRO A 32 -8.76 26.64 -9.97
C PRO A 32 -7.87 25.94 -8.94
N TRP A 33 -7.65 24.63 -9.11
CA TRP A 33 -6.89 23.78 -8.18
C TRP A 33 -5.45 23.59 -8.62
N ASN A 34 -5.19 23.74 -9.92
CA ASN A 34 -3.86 23.58 -10.51
C ASN A 34 -3.09 24.90 -10.64
N ASP A 35 -3.76 26.05 -10.49
CA ASP A 35 -3.10 27.35 -10.47
C ASP A 35 -1.96 27.35 -9.41
N PRO A 36 -0.72 27.70 -9.79
CA PRO A 36 0.37 27.86 -8.84
C PRO A 36 0.06 28.81 -7.67
N LYS A 37 -0.84 29.78 -7.90
CA LYS A 37 -1.33 30.74 -6.91
C LYS A 37 -2.60 30.30 -6.21
N ALA A 38 -3.15 29.12 -6.53
CA ALA A 38 -4.30 28.57 -5.83
C ALA A 38 -3.98 28.49 -4.34
N ARG A 39 -4.96 28.84 -3.49
CA ARG A 39 -4.77 28.86 -2.03
C ARG A 39 -4.20 27.55 -1.46
N GLY A 40 -4.63 26.41 -2.01
CA GLY A 40 -4.11 25.09 -1.63
C GLY A 40 -2.64 24.91 -2.01
N ARG A 41 -2.26 25.35 -3.21
CA ARG A 41 -0.88 25.29 -3.71
C ARG A 41 0.04 26.24 -2.97
N VAL A 42 -0.37 27.48 -2.74
CA VAL A 42 0.37 28.46 -1.93
C VAL A 42 0.55 27.97 -0.50
N ARG A 43 -0.47 27.35 0.11
CA ARG A 43 -0.33 26.72 1.43
C ARG A 43 0.65 25.55 1.41
N ALA A 44 0.61 24.74 0.35
CA ALA A 44 1.52 23.61 0.14
C ALA A 44 2.90 24.05 -0.40
N ASP A 45 3.13 25.33 -0.68
CA ASP A 45 4.39 25.91 -1.13
C ASP A 45 4.75 27.15 -0.27
N ALA A 46 4.30 27.17 0.98
CA ALA A 46 4.41 28.33 1.86
C ALA A 46 5.87 28.74 2.13
N ASP A 47 6.81 27.80 1.98
CA ASP A 47 8.23 27.99 2.28
C ASP A 47 9.10 28.11 1.02
N GLY A 48 8.52 28.40 -0.15
CA GLY A 48 9.25 28.61 -1.40
C GLY A 48 10.06 27.38 -1.82
N ASP A 49 9.37 26.26 -1.95
CA ASP A 49 9.90 24.95 -2.31
C ASP A 49 10.96 24.36 -1.35
N LYS A 50 11.16 24.90 -0.13
CA LYS A 50 12.16 24.40 0.83
C LYS A 50 11.91 22.97 1.30
N PHE A 51 10.76 22.66 1.88
CA PHE A 51 10.14 21.35 2.11
C PHE A 51 8.81 21.63 2.78
N THR A 52 7.68 21.35 2.14
CA THR A 52 6.36 21.58 2.74
C THR A 52 5.73 20.33 3.31
N ILE A 53 6.21 19.15 2.91
CA ILE A 53 5.87 17.88 3.54
C ILE A 53 7.14 17.34 4.23
N LYS A 54 7.13 17.39 5.56
CA LYS A 54 8.28 16.93 6.37
C LYS A 54 8.47 15.41 6.28
N CYS A 55 7.39 14.64 6.34
CA CYS A 55 7.45 13.19 6.32
C CYS A 55 6.28 12.61 5.52
N LEU A 56 6.57 11.66 4.64
CA LEU A 56 5.62 10.83 3.93
C LEU A 56 5.87 9.36 4.30
N GLY A 57 4.97 8.75 5.07
CA GLY A 57 4.98 7.32 5.35
C GLY A 57 3.82 6.66 4.61
N VAL A 58 4.10 5.66 3.78
CA VAL A 58 3.07 4.91 3.04
C VAL A 58 3.27 3.41 3.17
N PHE A 59 2.18 2.67 3.02
CA PHE A 59 2.17 1.21 3.03
C PHE A 59 1.64 0.72 1.69
N ASP A 60 2.45 -0.09 1.03
CA ASP A 60 2.16 -0.90 -0.15
C ASP A 60 1.36 -0.16 -1.25
N THR A 61 1.87 0.99 -1.67
CA THR A 61 1.19 1.87 -2.62
C THR A 61 0.96 1.15 -3.95
N VAL A 62 -0.29 1.06 -4.41
CA VAL A 62 -0.66 0.43 -5.68
C VAL A 62 -0.86 1.49 -6.76
N GLY A 63 -0.25 1.27 -7.93
CA GLY A 63 -0.33 2.20 -9.06
C GLY A 63 -1.63 2.09 -9.87
N SER A 64 -2.36 0.99 -9.77
CA SER A 64 -3.64 0.77 -10.44
C SER A 64 -4.80 1.17 -9.53
N ILE A 65 -5.51 2.23 -9.88
CA ILE A 65 -6.92 2.36 -9.43
C ILE A 65 -7.74 1.44 -10.33
N GLY A 66 -8.38 0.46 -9.69
CA GLY A 66 -8.78 -0.80 -10.29
C GLY A 66 -9.81 -0.75 -11.40
N LEU A 67 -9.60 -1.66 -12.36
CA LEU A 67 -10.62 -2.54 -12.90
C LEU A 67 -9.97 -3.92 -13.13
N PRO A 68 -10.66 -5.03 -12.78
CA PRO A 68 -10.19 -6.38 -13.03
C PRO A 68 -9.76 -6.60 -14.48
N GLU A 69 -8.73 -7.44 -14.68
CA GLU A 69 -8.17 -7.77 -15.99
C GLU A 69 -9.23 -8.25 -17.00
N GLU A 70 -10.33 -8.87 -16.54
CA GLU A 70 -11.41 -9.35 -17.42
C GLU A 70 -12.22 -8.22 -18.10
N ILE A 71 -12.02 -6.96 -17.72
CA ILE A 71 -12.66 -5.77 -18.33
C ILE A 71 -11.69 -5.06 -19.32
N ARG A 72 -10.43 -5.54 -19.46
CA ARG A 72 -9.41 -4.97 -20.37
C ARG A 72 -9.58 -5.33 -21.87
N TRP A 73 -10.80 -5.64 -22.33
CA TRP A 73 -11.06 -5.90 -23.76
C TRP A 73 -10.90 -4.65 -24.65
N ALA A 74 -10.74 -3.47 -24.07
CA ALA A 74 -10.35 -2.26 -24.79
C ALA A 74 -8.85 -1.98 -24.54
N GLN A 75 -8.03 -2.09 -25.59
CA GLN A 75 -6.58 -1.84 -25.61
C GLN A 75 -6.16 -0.39 -25.29
N HIS A 76 -7.02 0.42 -24.66
CA HIS A 76 -6.85 1.87 -24.50
C HIS A 76 -6.83 2.37 -23.04
N THR A 77 -6.87 1.51 -22.02
CA THR A 77 -6.94 1.94 -20.60
C THR A 77 -5.59 2.07 -19.89
N LYS A 78 -4.48 2.19 -20.62
CA LYS A 78 -3.11 2.19 -20.06
C LYS A 78 -2.71 3.43 -19.24
N GLY A 79 -3.49 4.52 -19.23
CA GLY A 79 -2.99 5.84 -18.79
C GLY A 79 -3.78 6.54 -17.68
N MET A 80 -4.60 5.82 -16.92
CA MET A 80 -5.76 6.44 -16.26
C MET A 80 -5.52 6.95 -14.83
N PHE A 81 -4.78 6.19 -14.01
CA PHE A 81 -4.68 6.45 -12.58
C PHE A 81 -3.36 5.98 -11.93
N GLY A 82 -2.43 5.51 -12.76
CA GLY A 82 -1.03 5.47 -12.34
C GLY A 82 -0.62 6.85 -11.89
N PHE A 83 0.20 6.93 -10.85
CA PHE A 83 0.94 8.16 -10.61
C PHE A 83 1.52 8.60 -11.97
N PRO A 84 1.32 9.87 -12.38
CA PRO A 84 1.70 10.33 -13.73
C PRO A 84 3.19 10.10 -13.99
N ASP A 85 3.96 10.04 -12.92
CA ASP A 85 5.27 9.44 -12.84
C ASP A 85 5.46 8.78 -11.47
N LYS A 86 6.53 8.02 -11.31
CA LYS A 86 6.93 7.45 -10.01
C LYS A 86 7.80 8.41 -9.20
N LYS A 87 7.95 9.67 -9.61
CA LYS A 87 8.97 10.56 -9.03
C LYS A 87 8.54 11.04 -7.65
N LEU A 88 9.47 10.97 -6.71
CA LEU A 88 9.28 11.56 -5.40
C LEU A 88 9.26 13.09 -5.53
N GLY A 89 8.12 13.69 -5.18
CA GLY A 89 7.88 15.13 -5.33
C GLY A 89 8.94 16.00 -4.63
N ALA A 90 9.33 17.10 -5.26
CA ALA A 90 10.38 18.02 -4.77
C ALA A 90 10.06 18.66 -3.41
N HIS A 91 8.81 18.65 -2.98
CA HIS A 91 8.33 19.23 -1.72
C HIS A 91 8.40 18.28 -0.50
N ILE A 92 8.70 16.99 -0.70
CA ILE A 92 8.79 15.96 0.37
C ILE A 92 10.23 15.86 0.89
N GLU A 93 10.47 15.94 2.20
CA GLU A 93 11.82 15.83 2.78
C GLU A 93 12.23 14.38 3.06
N HIS A 94 11.38 13.64 3.79
CA HIS A 94 11.60 12.24 4.13
C HIS A 94 10.44 11.37 3.61
N ALA A 95 10.76 10.29 2.91
CA ALA A 95 9.79 9.34 2.39
C ALA A 95 10.16 7.90 2.79
N PHE A 96 9.18 7.20 3.35
CA PHE A 96 9.28 5.82 3.82
C PHE A 96 8.14 5.00 3.22
N HIS A 97 8.46 3.85 2.64
CA HIS A 97 7.49 2.98 1.98
C HIS A 97 7.70 1.54 2.41
N ALA A 98 6.72 0.97 3.13
CA ALA A 98 6.72 -0.47 3.44
C ALA A 98 6.01 -1.23 2.31
N MET A 99 6.61 -2.30 1.77
CA MET A 99 6.10 -3.01 0.59
C MET A 99 6.01 -4.52 0.82
N GLY A 100 4.95 -5.18 0.36
CA GLY A 100 4.76 -6.62 0.48
C GLY A 100 5.48 -7.44 -0.58
N LEU A 101 6.19 -8.49 -0.18
CA LEU A 101 6.93 -9.38 -1.10
C LEU A 101 6.03 -10.32 -1.91
N HIS A 102 4.93 -10.78 -1.33
CA HIS A 102 4.21 -11.97 -1.82
C HIS A 102 2.94 -11.65 -2.60
N GLU A 103 2.61 -10.38 -2.79
CA GLU A 103 1.44 -9.96 -3.55
C GLU A 103 1.59 -10.35 -5.03
N ASP A 104 0.66 -11.17 -5.51
CA ASP A 104 0.71 -11.78 -6.84
C ASP A 104 -0.44 -11.35 -7.76
N ARG A 105 -1.31 -10.45 -7.31
CA ARG A 105 -2.35 -9.87 -8.16
C ARG A 105 -1.75 -8.81 -9.07
N ALA A 106 -1.92 -8.96 -10.38
CA ALA A 106 -1.44 -8.01 -11.40
C ALA A 106 -1.88 -6.56 -11.12
N ASP A 107 -3.13 -6.38 -10.68
CA ASP A 107 -3.71 -5.07 -10.37
C ASP A 107 -3.22 -4.49 -9.02
N PHE A 108 -2.34 -5.20 -8.31
CA PHE A 108 -1.72 -4.78 -7.05
C PHE A 108 -0.19 -4.69 -7.16
N ASP A 109 0.34 -4.43 -8.37
CA ASP A 109 1.77 -4.12 -8.51
C ASP A 109 2.13 -2.83 -7.77
N VAL A 110 3.29 -2.84 -7.10
CA VAL A 110 3.69 -1.76 -6.20
C VAL A 110 4.26 -0.57 -6.98
N ALA A 111 3.66 0.60 -6.74
CA ALA A 111 4.13 1.88 -7.26
C ALA A 111 5.32 2.38 -6.43
N LYS A 112 6.51 1.88 -6.76
CA LYS A 112 7.76 2.36 -6.19
C LYS A 112 8.00 3.82 -6.51
N PHE A 113 8.51 4.59 -5.54
CA PHE A 113 8.98 5.95 -5.78
C PHE A 113 10.39 5.96 -6.39
N GLU A 114 10.69 7.02 -7.12
CA GLU A 114 11.97 7.28 -7.76
C GLU A 114 12.54 8.62 -7.25
N MET A 115 13.74 8.57 -6.68
CA MET A 115 14.49 9.74 -6.27
C MET A 115 14.93 10.55 -7.50
N THR A 116 14.56 11.83 -7.51
CA THR A 116 15.01 12.76 -8.56
C THR A 116 16.39 13.33 -8.24
N GLU A 117 17.14 13.75 -9.27
CA GLU A 117 18.45 14.41 -9.09
C GLU A 117 18.36 15.66 -8.19
N THR A 118 17.32 16.47 -8.38
CA THR A 118 17.04 17.63 -7.51
C THR A 118 16.80 17.19 -6.06
N GLY A 119 16.11 16.07 -5.85
CA GLY A 119 15.89 15.50 -4.54
C GLY A 119 17.19 15.04 -3.87
N ARG A 120 18.05 14.34 -4.61
CA ARG A 120 19.36 13.90 -4.17
C ARG A 120 20.25 15.07 -3.72
N LYS A 121 20.34 16.13 -4.54
CA LYS A 121 21.13 17.34 -4.21
C LYS A 121 20.63 18.07 -2.97
N ARG A 122 19.34 17.93 -2.64
CA ARG A 122 18.71 18.55 -1.46
C ARG A 122 18.79 17.67 -0.21
N GLY A 123 19.45 16.51 -0.27
CA GLY A 123 19.62 15.62 0.88
C GLY A 123 18.33 14.94 1.33
N LYS A 124 17.38 14.72 0.42
CA LYS A 124 16.13 14.00 0.74
C LYS A 124 16.39 12.57 1.14
N THR A 125 15.52 12.04 2.00
CA THR A 125 15.52 10.61 2.34
C THR A 125 14.43 9.88 1.56
N LEU A 126 14.80 8.79 0.88
CA LEU A 126 13.86 7.79 0.39
C LEU A 126 14.34 6.43 0.91
N LYS A 127 13.44 5.69 1.56
CA LYS A 127 13.65 4.29 1.93
C LYS A 127 12.40 3.49 1.57
N GLN A 128 12.56 2.48 0.72
CA GLN A 128 11.49 1.56 0.36
C GLN A 128 11.88 0.17 0.83
N VAL A 129 11.13 -0.41 1.75
CA VAL A 129 11.54 -1.62 2.46
C VAL A 129 10.54 -2.74 2.22
N TRP A 130 11.06 -3.88 1.79
CA TRP A 130 10.30 -5.09 1.52
C TRP A 130 10.08 -5.91 2.80
N PHE A 131 8.83 -6.32 3.02
CA PHE A 131 8.35 -7.13 4.14
C PHE A 131 7.68 -8.42 3.67
N SER A 132 7.64 -9.40 4.56
CA SER A 132 6.86 -10.62 4.36
C SER A 132 5.36 -10.32 4.22
N GLY A 133 4.63 -11.20 3.53
CA GLY A 133 3.18 -11.06 3.27
C GLY A 133 2.79 -10.32 1.98
N CYS A 134 1.48 -10.21 1.79
CA CYS A 134 0.75 -9.56 0.69
C CYS A 134 0.28 -8.15 1.08
N HIS A 135 -0.51 -7.47 0.24
CA HIS A 135 -0.87 -6.06 0.43
C HIS A 135 -1.38 -5.72 1.85
N SER A 136 -2.34 -6.50 2.37
CA SER A 136 -2.94 -6.30 3.69
C SER A 136 -2.11 -6.86 4.85
N ASP A 137 -1.12 -7.72 4.58
CA ASP A 137 -0.14 -8.13 5.59
C ASP A 137 0.89 -7.03 5.87
N VAL A 138 1.02 -6.05 4.98
CA VAL A 138 1.90 -4.88 5.19
C VAL A 138 1.09 -3.64 5.53
N GLY A 139 -0.02 -3.40 4.84
CA GLY A 139 -0.90 -2.26 5.06
C GLY A 139 -1.88 -2.40 6.23
N GLY A 140 -2.07 -3.62 6.74
CA GLY A 140 -3.10 -3.95 7.72
C GLY A 140 -4.46 -4.26 7.09
N GLY A 141 -5.39 -4.73 7.93
CA GLY A 141 -6.76 -5.08 7.54
C GLY A 141 -7.17 -6.52 7.86
N TYR A 142 -6.22 -7.39 8.24
CA TYR A 142 -6.53 -8.72 8.73
C TYR A 142 -6.74 -8.76 10.24
N GLN A 143 -7.53 -9.75 10.70
CA GLN A 143 -7.73 -10.02 12.12
C GLN A 143 -6.44 -10.47 12.82
N SER A 144 -5.66 -11.33 12.15
CA SER A 144 -4.30 -11.65 12.57
C SER A 144 -3.36 -10.71 11.83
N HIS A 145 -2.71 -9.80 12.54
CA HIS A 145 -2.02 -8.65 11.96
C HIS A 145 -0.52 -8.59 12.32
N ASP A 146 0.07 -9.71 12.69
CA ASP A 146 1.48 -9.84 13.10
C ASP A 146 2.46 -9.22 12.08
N LEU A 147 2.25 -9.49 10.79
CA LEU A 147 3.10 -8.94 9.72
C LEU A 147 2.93 -7.42 9.57
N ALA A 148 1.70 -6.94 9.71
CA ALA A 148 1.38 -5.52 9.59
C ALA A 148 1.92 -4.74 10.79
N ASP A 149 1.91 -5.33 11.97
CA ASP A 149 2.52 -4.77 13.18
C ASP A 149 4.04 -4.66 13.05
N ILE A 150 4.71 -5.62 12.41
CA ILE A 150 6.15 -5.53 12.12
C ILE A 150 6.43 -4.38 11.15
N ALA A 151 5.65 -4.26 10.07
CA ALA A 151 5.78 -3.14 9.12
C ALA A 151 5.48 -1.79 9.79
N LEU A 152 4.49 -1.73 10.70
CA LEU A 152 4.16 -0.57 11.49
C LEU A 152 5.27 -0.20 12.47
N ALA A 153 5.91 -1.17 13.13
CA ALA A 153 7.03 -0.95 14.02
C ALA A 153 8.22 -0.32 13.27
N TRP A 154 8.53 -0.81 12.07
CA TRP A 154 9.54 -0.21 11.19
C TRP A 154 9.19 1.21 10.78
N MET A 155 7.94 1.45 10.36
CA MET A 155 7.48 2.78 9.97
C MET A 155 7.60 3.75 11.16
N ALA A 156 7.13 3.34 12.34
CA ALA A 156 7.23 4.12 13.57
C ALA A 156 8.69 4.47 13.90
N ALA A 157 9.59 3.48 13.85
CA ALA A 157 11.01 3.70 14.09
C ALA A 157 11.67 4.61 13.05
N SER A 158 11.24 4.53 11.79
CA SER A 158 11.76 5.37 10.72
C SER A 158 11.36 6.84 10.86
N ILE A 159 10.15 7.10 11.37
CA ILE A 159 9.62 8.46 11.53
C ILE A 159 9.85 9.06 12.92
N GLU A 160 10.24 8.27 13.92
CA GLU A 160 10.48 8.70 15.30
C GLU A 160 11.44 9.91 15.41
N PRO A 161 12.54 9.99 14.65
CA PRO A 161 13.42 11.17 14.70
C PRO A 161 12.77 12.46 14.15
N ILE A 162 11.61 12.36 13.51
CA ILE A 162 10.94 13.44 12.79
C ILE A 162 9.64 13.85 13.48
N LEU A 163 8.91 12.89 14.06
CA LEU A 163 7.59 13.08 14.65
C LEU A 163 7.55 12.49 16.06
N SER A 164 6.92 13.20 17.00
CA SER A 164 6.64 12.64 18.33
C SER A 164 5.60 11.54 18.23
N LEU A 165 5.92 10.36 18.76
CA LEU A 165 5.05 9.18 18.75
C LEU A 165 4.59 8.81 20.15
N ASN A 166 3.36 8.33 20.28
CA ASN A 166 2.89 7.71 21.51
C ASN A 166 3.33 6.24 21.55
N ILE A 167 4.56 6.01 22.03
CA ILE A 167 5.16 4.68 22.08
C ILE A 167 4.37 3.72 22.98
N GLY A 168 3.80 4.21 24.09
CA GLY A 168 2.97 3.40 24.97
C GLY A 168 1.72 2.86 24.27
N TYR A 169 1.07 3.69 23.45
CA TYR A 169 -0.05 3.26 22.62
C TYR A 169 0.40 2.25 21.57
N LEU A 170 1.45 2.55 20.79
CA LEU A 170 1.96 1.62 19.77
C LEU A 170 2.33 0.25 20.35
N ARG A 171 2.95 0.22 21.53
CA ARG A 171 3.29 -1.01 22.25
C ARG A 171 2.07 -1.83 22.67
N SER A 172 0.92 -1.19 22.88
CA SER A 172 -0.31 -1.85 23.33
C SER A 172 -1.12 -2.51 22.21
N ILE A 173 -0.81 -2.21 20.94
CA ILE A 173 -1.58 -2.67 19.78
C ILE A 173 -1.33 -4.15 19.45
N PRO A 174 -0.08 -4.65 19.38
CA PRO A 174 0.18 -5.99 18.86
C PRO A 174 -0.47 -7.09 19.69
N GLN A 175 -1.13 -8.03 19.00
CA GLN A 175 -1.71 -9.25 19.58
C GLN A 175 -1.23 -10.47 18.78
N PRO A 176 0.08 -10.76 18.81
CA PRO A 176 0.68 -11.68 17.87
C PRO A 176 0.29 -13.13 18.13
N VAL A 177 -0.03 -13.83 17.05
CA VAL A 177 -0.30 -15.27 17.02
C VAL A 177 0.94 -16.08 16.63
N SER A 178 2.01 -15.40 16.24
CA SER A 178 3.30 -15.95 15.83
C SER A 178 4.48 -15.17 16.43
N ALA A 179 5.67 -15.78 16.37
CA ALA A 179 6.90 -15.07 16.74
C ALA A 179 7.18 -13.91 15.78
N TRP A 180 8.15 -13.06 16.09
CA TRP A 180 8.55 -11.95 15.22
C TRP A 180 9.09 -12.46 13.87
N GLY A 181 8.32 -12.31 12.80
CA GLY A 181 8.73 -12.60 11.42
C GLY A 181 8.19 -13.88 10.77
N PRO A 182 8.15 -15.06 11.42
CA PRO A 182 7.65 -16.29 10.80
C PRO A 182 6.12 -16.24 10.65
N SER A 183 5.64 -15.66 9.56
CA SER A 183 4.28 -15.82 9.08
C SER A 183 4.28 -15.77 7.55
N GLN A 184 3.70 -16.78 6.93
CA GLN A 184 3.40 -16.81 5.50
C GLN A 184 1.95 -17.17 5.33
N VAL A 185 1.10 -16.17 5.17
CA VAL A 185 -0.28 -16.39 4.79
C VAL A 185 -0.60 -15.49 3.61
N CYS A 186 -0.02 -15.79 2.44
CA CYS A 186 -0.70 -15.37 1.23
C CYS A 186 -1.65 -16.47 0.80
N ILE A 187 -2.95 -16.26 1.08
CA ILE A 187 -4.06 -17.13 0.67
C ILE A 187 -4.16 -17.26 -0.87
N PHE A 188 -3.44 -16.42 -1.61
CA PHE A 188 -3.54 -16.31 -3.07
C PHE A 188 -2.53 -17.13 -3.88
N GLY A 189 -1.82 -18.09 -3.27
CA GLY A 189 -0.77 -18.93 -3.90
C GLY A 189 -1.13 -19.77 -5.15
N LEU A 190 -2.23 -19.46 -5.84
CA LEU A 190 -2.58 -19.96 -7.16
C LEU A 190 -1.83 -19.26 -8.32
N PHE A 191 -1.25 -18.07 -8.16
CA PHE A 191 -0.62 -17.32 -9.27
C PHE A 191 0.90 -17.18 -9.13
N ARG A 192 1.62 -18.30 -9.17
CA ARG A 192 3.09 -18.33 -9.06
C ARG A 192 3.84 -17.49 -10.10
N ASP A 193 3.24 -17.24 -11.26
CA ASP A 193 3.89 -16.59 -12.40
C ASP A 193 3.72 -15.05 -12.41
N LEU A 194 2.92 -14.49 -11.50
CA LEU A 194 2.61 -13.05 -11.40
C LEU A 194 3.29 -12.40 -10.19
N ARG A 195 4.58 -12.68 -9.96
CA ARG A 195 5.32 -12.10 -8.84
C ARG A 195 5.77 -10.67 -9.13
N ARG A 196 5.77 -9.84 -8.09
CA ARG A 196 6.43 -8.53 -8.10
C ARG A 196 7.89 -8.66 -8.50
N THR A 197 8.40 -7.62 -9.17
CA THR A 197 9.82 -7.55 -9.50
C THR A 197 10.63 -7.18 -8.26
N LEU A 198 11.32 -8.17 -7.69
CA LEU A 198 12.16 -8.00 -6.51
C LEU A 198 13.52 -7.36 -6.86
N PRO A 199 14.13 -6.61 -5.92
CA PRO A 199 15.45 -6.04 -6.12
C PRO A 199 16.51 -7.15 -6.17
N LYS A 200 17.52 -6.96 -7.04
CA LYS A 200 18.68 -7.85 -7.14
C LYS A 200 19.93 -7.28 -6.48
N GLU A 201 19.99 -5.96 -6.39
CA GLU A 201 21.06 -5.15 -5.80
C GLU A 201 20.45 -3.83 -5.29
N THR A 202 21.22 -3.03 -4.55
CA THR A 202 20.79 -1.68 -4.16
C THR A 202 20.69 -0.76 -5.38
N ASN A 203 19.77 0.21 -5.33
CA ASN A 203 19.52 1.13 -6.43
C ASN A 203 19.40 2.58 -5.93
N ASP A 204 20.19 3.50 -6.49
CA ASP A 204 20.24 4.92 -6.09
C ASP A 204 19.04 5.76 -6.56
N VAL A 205 18.14 5.17 -7.34
CA VAL A 205 16.88 5.79 -7.76
C VAL A 205 15.75 5.32 -6.87
N THR A 206 15.59 4.01 -6.69
CA THR A 206 14.46 3.47 -5.93
C THR A 206 14.76 3.31 -4.44
N HIS A 207 16.02 3.21 -4.02
CA HIS A 207 16.41 3.03 -2.61
C HIS A 207 15.65 1.88 -1.92
N GLU A 208 15.62 0.73 -2.60
CA GLU A 208 14.97 -0.49 -2.12
C GLU A 208 15.88 -1.27 -1.17
N TYR A 209 15.30 -1.77 -0.08
CA TYR A 209 15.95 -2.61 0.91
C TYR A 209 15.01 -3.71 1.41
N VAL A 210 15.53 -4.69 2.14
CA VAL A 210 14.77 -5.80 2.72
C VAL A 210 14.84 -5.71 4.24
N HIS A 211 13.70 -5.88 4.90
CA HIS A 211 13.63 -5.90 6.36
C HIS A 211 14.15 -7.24 6.94
N PRO A 212 14.89 -7.26 8.07
CA PRO A 212 15.39 -8.50 8.70
C PRO A 212 14.36 -9.59 8.96
N SER A 213 13.12 -9.21 9.27
CA SER A 213 12.05 -10.20 9.54
C SER A 213 11.77 -11.12 8.36
N VAL A 214 12.15 -10.73 7.14
CA VAL A 214 12.04 -11.56 5.95
C VAL A 214 12.89 -12.84 6.08
N ARG A 215 14.05 -12.78 6.74
CA ARG A 215 14.90 -13.96 6.98
C ARG A 215 14.33 -14.95 7.99
N GLU A 216 13.34 -14.53 8.78
CA GLU A 216 12.67 -15.38 9.76
C GLU A 216 11.57 -16.24 9.11
N GLN A 217 11.33 -16.08 7.80
CA GLN A 217 10.38 -16.89 7.05
C GLN A 217 10.84 -18.35 6.97
N ALA A 218 9.88 -19.28 7.02
CA ALA A 218 10.16 -20.71 6.86
C ALA A 218 10.66 -21.07 5.45
N THR A 219 10.29 -20.30 4.42
CA THR A 219 10.71 -20.54 3.04
C THR A 219 10.94 -19.22 2.32
N MET A 220 12.21 -18.90 2.05
CA MET A 220 12.58 -17.70 1.31
C MET A 220 12.31 -17.84 -0.20
N ILE A 221 12.09 -16.70 -0.85
CA ILE A 221 12.09 -16.62 -2.32
C ILE A 221 13.54 -16.79 -2.79
N ALA A 222 13.82 -17.84 -3.57
CA ALA A 222 15.18 -18.24 -3.92
C ALA A 222 15.98 -17.11 -4.59
N GLU A 223 15.35 -16.37 -5.51
CA GLU A 223 15.99 -15.25 -6.19
C GLU A 223 16.34 -14.10 -5.23
N LEU A 224 15.53 -13.89 -4.19
CA LEU A 224 15.80 -12.89 -3.15
C LEU A 224 16.92 -13.36 -2.22
N GLU A 225 16.95 -14.65 -1.88
CA GLU A 225 18.02 -15.23 -1.07
C GLU A 225 19.39 -15.13 -1.77
N GLU A 226 19.43 -15.40 -3.08
CA GLU A 226 20.64 -15.22 -3.89
C GLU A 226 21.07 -13.75 -3.91
N ALA A 227 20.13 -12.82 -4.15
CA ALA A 227 20.40 -11.37 -4.13
C ALA A 227 20.94 -10.90 -2.78
N LEU A 228 20.33 -11.32 -1.66
CA LEU A 228 20.78 -10.95 -0.31
C LEU A 228 22.12 -11.58 0.08
N THR A 229 22.50 -12.69 -0.55
CA THR A 229 23.81 -13.32 -0.36
C THR A 229 24.89 -12.57 -1.13
N ALA A 230 24.60 -12.14 -2.36
CA ALA A 230 25.50 -11.36 -3.19
C ALA A 230 25.64 -9.90 -2.70
N HIS A 231 24.56 -9.32 -2.19
CA HIS A 231 24.42 -7.91 -1.83
C HIS A 231 23.87 -7.76 -0.39
N PRO A 232 24.67 -8.09 0.64
CA PRO A 232 24.21 -8.05 2.03
C PRO A 232 23.78 -6.65 2.51
N GLU A 233 24.26 -5.58 1.87
CA GLU A 233 23.87 -4.19 2.12
C GLU A 233 22.39 -3.88 1.83
N MET A 234 21.71 -4.75 1.07
CA MET A 234 20.27 -4.66 0.86
C MET A 234 19.47 -4.98 2.12
N LEU A 235 20.05 -5.73 3.07
CA LEU A 235 19.38 -6.06 4.33
C LEU A 235 19.67 -4.96 5.36
N LEU A 236 18.63 -4.24 5.77
CA LEU A 236 18.79 -3.22 6.81
C LEU A 236 18.98 -3.86 8.19
N PRO A 237 19.75 -3.27 9.11
CA PRO A 237 19.64 -3.61 10.52
C PRO A 237 18.30 -3.12 11.09
N LEU A 238 17.85 -3.72 12.19
CA LEU A 238 16.73 -3.17 12.96
C LEU A 238 17.12 -1.80 13.53
N LEU A 239 16.20 -0.85 13.48
CA LEU A 239 16.36 0.43 14.16
C LEU A 239 16.19 0.26 15.69
N PRO A 240 16.76 1.15 16.53
CA PRO A 240 16.69 1.00 17.99
C PRO A 240 15.27 0.90 18.57
N LEU A 241 14.28 1.54 17.95
CA LEU A 241 12.88 1.40 18.36
C LEU A 241 12.27 0.07 17.87
N GLU A 242 12.69 -0.46 16.74
CA GLU A 242 12.25 -1.79 16.27
C GLU A 242 12.81 -2.89 17.17
N GLU A 243 14.05 -2.78 17.63
CA GLU A 243 14.63 -3.70 18.61
C GLU A 243 13.80 -3.73 19.89
N GLN A 244 13.37 -2.57 20.38
CA GLN A 244 12.46 -2.47 21.53
C GLN A 244 11.10 -3.13 21.24
N PHE A 245 10.50 -2.88 20.07
CA PHE A 245 9.24 -3.54 19.70
C PHE A 245 9.39 -5.07 19.60
N LYS A 246 10.51 -5.56 19.07
CA LYS A 246 10.83 -6.99 19.00
C LYS A 246 11.00 -7.59 20.41
N GLU A 247 11.64 -6.87 21.33
CA GLU A 247 11.75 -7.28 22.74
C GLU A 247 10.40 -7.29 23.45
N TRP A 248 9.54 -6.31 23.17
CA TRP A 248 8.21 -6.20 23.77
C TRP A 248 7.16 -7.11 23.11
N TRP A 249 7.53 -7.85 22.07
CA TRP A 249 6.63 -8.67 21.29
C TRP A 249 5.91 -9.70 22.16
N PRO A 250 4.59 -9.55 22.44
CA PRO A 250 3.92 -10.29 23.50
C PRO A 250 3.46 -11.69 23.06
N TYR A 251 4.26 -12.35 22.21
CA TYR A 251 3.97 -13.69 21.72
C TYR A 251 4.27 -14.74 22.78
N ILE A 252 3.27 -15.57 23.08
CA ILE A 252 3.39 -16.72 23.96
C ILE A 252 2.99 -17.96 23.15
N PRO A 253 3.92 -18.89 22.86
CA PRO A 253 3.63 -20.08 22.07
C PRO A 253 2.40 -20.83 22.57
N GLY A 254 1.43 -21.06 21.68
CA GLY A 254 0.20 -21.80 21.97
C GLY A 254 -0.88 -21.05 22.76
N LYS A 255 -0.64 -19.80 23.20
CA LYS A 255 -1.64 -19.00 23.93
C LYS A 255 -2.73 -18.45 23.01
N TYR A 256 -2.31 -17.93 21.86
CA TYR A 256 -3.21 -17.42 20.82
C TYR A 256 -3.09 -18.34 19.62
N LYS A 257 -4.23 -18.75 19.07
CA LYS A 257 -4.28 -19.46 17.79
C LYS A 257 -4.58 -18.43 16.71
N PRO A 258 -4.00 -18.57 15.49
CA PRO A 258 -4.47 -17.80 14.35
C PRO A 258 -5.99 -17.85 14.30
N GLY A 259 -6.64 -16.70 14.12
CA GLY A 259 -8.08 -16.67 13.94
C GLY A 259 -8.44 -17.60 12.77
N ASP A 260 -9.46 -18.45 12.95
CA ASP A 260 -9.90 -19.46 11.98
C ASP A 260 -10.50 -18.84 10.69
N LEU A 261 -9.81 -17.92 10.01
CA LEU A 261 -10.19 -17.40 8.70
C LEU A 261 -10.20 -18.51 7.64
N GLU A 262 -9.39 -19.55 7.82
CA GLU A 262 -9.46 -20.75 6.98
C GLU A 262 -10.82 -21.42 7.10
N THR A 263 -11.49 -21.44 8.26
CA THR A 263 -12.68 -22.26 8.39
C THR A 263 -13.94 -21.62 7.82
N GLU A 264 -14.15 -20.31 7.85
CA GLU A 264 -15.37 -19.73 7.27
C GLU A 264 -15.27 -19.58 5.76
N VAL A 265 -14.16 -19.06 5.24
CA VAL A 265 -13.95 -18.90 3.79
C VAL A 265 -13.81 -20.26 3.09
N GLN A 266 -13.13 -21.26 3.67
CA GLN A 266 -13.04 -22.60 3.06
C GLN A 266 -14.32 -23.44 3.28
N LYS A 267 -15.11 -23.23 4.36
CA LYS A 267 -16.42 -23.89 4.52
C LYS A 267 -17.48 -23.29 3.61
N GLU A 268 -17.56 -21.96 3.47
CA GLU A 268 -18.53 -21.30 2.59
C GLU A 268 -18.24 -21.54 1.09
N ASN A 269 -16.98 -21.79 0.74
CA ASN A 269 -16.55 -21.93 -0.65
C ASN A 269 -16.22 -23.37 -1.06
N LYS A 270 -16.46 -24.35 -0.18
CA LYS A 270 -16.30 -25.77 -0.50
C LYS A 270 -17.27 -26.17 -1.62
N GLY A 271 -16.73 -26.41 -2.82
CA GLY A 271 -17.51 -26.81 -4.00
C GLY A 271 -17.99 -25.65 -4.88
N LYS A 272 -17.64 -24.40 -4.57
CA LYS A 272 -17.91 -23.26 -5.46
C LYS A 272 -16.76 -23.09 -6.47
N SER A 273 -17.11 -22.85 -7.73
CA SER A 273 -16.15 -22.47 -8.77
C SER A 273 -15.41 -21.20 -8.35
N ILE A 274 -14.10 -21.13 -8.60
CA ILE A 274 -13.23 -19.96 -8.33
C ILE A 274 -13.87 -18.66 -8.85
N TRP A 275 -14.56 -18.73 -9.99
CA TRP A 275 -15.29 -17.61 -10.58
C TRP A 275 -16.44 -17.08 -9.71
N ARG A 276 -17.15 -17.96 -9.00
CA ARG A 276 -18.27 -17.61 -8.13
C ARG A 276 -17.80 -16.98 -6.81
N ILE A 277 -16.65 -17.43 -6.31
CA ILE A 277 -16.01 -16.87 -5.12
C ILE A 277 -15.53 -15.43 -5.39
N MET A 278 -14.93 -15.20 -6.56
CA MET A 278 -14.51 -13.87 -7.01
C MET A 278 -15.72 -12.93 -7.16
N ALA A 279 -16.80 -13.38 -7.80
CA ALA A 279 -18.02 -12.58 -7.97
C ALA A 279 -18.72 -12.24 -6.64
N GLU A 280 -18.73 -13.16 -5.67
CA GLU A 280 -19.33 -12.94 -4.34
C GLU A 280 -18.47 -11.99 -3.48
N LYS A 281 -17.13 -12.10 -3.51
CA LYS A 281 -16.22 -11.22 -2.74
C LYS A 281 -16.11 -9.80 -3.30
N ILE A 282 -16.28 -9.60 -4.61
CA ILE A 282 -16.37 -8.26 -5.20
C ILE A 282 -17.64 -7.52 -4.72
N GLY A 283 -18.63 -8.23 -4.16
CA GLY A 283 -19.88 -7.67 -3.65
C GLY A 283 -20.06 -7.66 -2.12
N LEU A 284 -19.11 -8.19 -1.34
CA LEU A 284 -19.28 -8.31 0.12
C LEU A 284 -18.84 -7.03 0.85
N ARG A 285 -19.80 -6.44 1.57
CA ARG A 285 -19.59 -5.42 2.61
C ARG A 285 -19.39 -6.15 3.94
N GLU A 286 -18.21 -6.08 4.52
CA GLU A 286 -18.05 -6.45 5.93
C GLU A 286 -18.14 -5.18 6.78
N MET A 287 -19.22 -5.06 7.56
CA MET A 287 -19.30 -4.04 8.60
C MET A 287 -18.67 -4.63 9.86
N MET A 288 -17.51 -4.13 10.27
CA MET A 288 -16.96 -4.41 11.60
C MET A 288 -17.35 -3.29 12.56
N GLU A 289 -17.98 -3.67 13.67
CA GLU A 289 -18.20 -2.81 14.83
C GLU A 289 -17.14 -3.16 15.90
N ASP A 290 -16.56 -2.16 16.54
CA ASP A 290 -15.69 -2.39 17.71
C ASP A 290 -16.52 -2.75 18.96
N GLU A 291 -15.85 -3.12 20.06
CA GLU A 291 -16.51 -3.48 21.35
C GLU A 291 -17.36 -2.33 21.94
N GLY A 292 -17.32 -1.13 21.35
CA GLY A 292 -18.16 0.01 21.68
C GLY A 292 -19.28 0.30 20.67
N GLY A 293 -19.54 -0.59 19.71
CA GLY A 293 -20.57 -0.45 18.68
C GLY A 293 -20.28 0.64 17.64
N ARG A 294 -19.02 1.09 17.50
CA ARG A 294 -18.67 2.10 16.51
C ARG A 294 -18.23 1.42 15.21
N PRO A 295 -18.79 1.81 14.05
CA PRO A 295 -18.37 1.27 12.77
C PRO A 295 -16.91 1.68 12.49
N ARG A 296 -16.04 0.69 12.27
CA ARG A 296 -14.72 0.92 11.65
C ARG A 296 -14.89 0.98 10.13
N TYR A 297 -14.20 1.92 9.51
CA TYR A 297 -14.36 2.30 8.10
C TYR A 297 -14.15 1.14 7.12
N GLU A 298 -15.20 0.82 6.36
CA GLU A 298 -15.08 0.58 4.92
C GLU A 298 -16.16 1.39 4.18
N THR A 299 -15.77 2.58 3.73
CA THR A 299 -16.04 2.88 2.32
C THR A 299 -14.69 2.83 1.64
N ASN A 300 -14.32 1.66 1.13
CA ASN A 300 -13.42 1.62 0.00
C ASN A 300 -14.03 2.53 -1.08
N TRP A 301 -13.28 3.54 -1.51
CA TRP A 301 -13.79 4.61 -2.39
C TRP A 301 -14.45 4.05 -3.68
N VAL A 302 -13.98 2.89 -4.13
CA VAL A 302 -14.52 2.05 -5.22
C VAL A 302 -16.02 1.73 -5.05
N GLY A 303 -16.47 1.40 -3.84
CA GLY A 303 -17.87 1.06 -3.57
C GLY A 303 -18.84 2.24 -3.67
N SER A 304 -18.36 3.48 -3.52
CA SER A 304 -19.21 4.68 -3.64
C SER A 304 -19.47 5.09 -5.09
N VAL A 305 -18.54 4.77 -6.00
CA VAL A 305 -18.63 5.09 -7.44
C VAL A 305 -19.66 4.18 -8.12
N TYR A 306 -19.69 2.89 -7.75
CA TYR A 306 -20.68 1.94 -8.29
C TYR A 306 -22.14 2.29 -7.95
N LYS A 307 -22.39 3.00 -6.84
CA LYS A 307 -23.74 3.47 -6.48
C LYS A 307 -24.31 4.55 -7.41
N LYS A 308 -23.49 5.18 -8.25
CA LYS A 308 -23.92 6.27 -9.15
C LYS A 308 -24.08 5.84 -10.61
N LEU A 309 -23.78 4.59 -10.94
CA LEU A 309 -23.99 4.07 -12.30
C LEU A 309 -25.42 3.55 -12.42
N PRO A 310 -26.21 4.02 -13.41
CA PRO A 310 -27.55 3.49 -13.65
C PRO A 310 -27.44 2.01 -14.03
N ALA A 311 -28.25 1.17 -13.40
CA ALA A 311 -28.36 -0.24 -13.73
C ALA A 311 -28.74 -0.37 -15.21
N VAL A 312 -27.84 -0.92 -16.03
CA VAL A 312 -28.14 -1.25 -17.42
C VAL A 312 -29.03 -2.50 -17.37
N GLY A 313 -30.33 -2.28 -17.53
CA GLY A 313 -31.31 -3.34 -17.72
C GLY A 313 -31.03 -4.08 -19.02
N GLY A 314 -30.90 -5.40 -18.93
CA GLY A 314 -30.79 -6.28 -20.10
C GLY A 314 -32.10 -6.34 -20.87
N ASN A 315 -31.98 -6.38 -22.19
CA ASN A 315 -32.92 -7.01 -23.11
C ASN A 315 -32.26 -8.26 -23.67
#